data_AF-A0A841LIU8-F1
#
_entry.id   AF-A0A841LIU8-F1
#
_cell.length_a   1.000
_cell.length_b   1.000
_cell.length_c   1.000
_cell.angle_alpha   90.00
_cell.angle_beta   90.00
_cell.angle_gamma   90.00
#
_symmetry.space_group_name_H-M   'P 1'
#
loop_
_entity.id
_entity.type
_entity.pdbx_description
1 polymer ?
#
loop_
_entity_poly.entity_id
_entity_poly.type
_entity_poly.pdbx_seq_one_letter_code
_entity_poly.pdbx_strand_id
1 'polypeptide(L)'
;MKKLFLMAVLMMVSLFSIPAKAQLNVNINIGSQPLWGPTGYDHVDYYYLPDIESYYYVPRKQFVYLNGNEWVFSNSLPPRYGNYDLYNGYKVVINSPRPYLNFKSDKIKYAKYKGNKDQFVIRDSRDSKYYVVKGHPHGMPPGQAKKIYGKQNNGKGHGNGKGHGNGKEKD
;
A
#
# COMPACT_ATOMS: atom_id res chain seq x y z
N MET A 1 -46.66 -43.84 0.37
CA MET A 1 -47.16 -42.50 -0.05
C MET A 1 -46.29 -41.36 0.48
N LYS A 2 -46.23 -41.10 1.80
CA LYS A 2 -45.50 -39.94 2.38
C LYS A 2 -43.97 -39.96 2.16
N LYS A 3 -43.33 -41.13 2.15
CA LYS A 3 -41.87 -41.29 1.96
C LYS A 3 -41.39 -41.05 0.52
N LEU A 4 -42.24 -41.36 -0.47
CA LEU A 4 -41.96 -41.12 -1.90
C LEU A 4 -42.07 -39.63 -2.25
N PHE A 5 -43.02 -38.92 -1.63
CA PHE A 5 -43.16 -37.48 -1.79
C PHE A 5 -41.93 -36.73 -1.25
N LEU A 6 -41.37 -37.18 -0.12
CA LEU A 6 -40.18 -36.59 0.47
C LEU A 6 -38.93 -36.77 -0.41
N MET A 7 -38.78 -37.92 -1.08
CA MET A 7 -37.68 -38.14 -2.04
C MET A 7 -37.83 -37.33 -3.32
N ALA A 8 -39.07 -37.17 -3.83
CA ALA A 8 -39.33 -36.36 -5.01
C ALA A 8 -39.00 -34.87 -4.77
N VAL A 9 -39.35 -34.35 -3.59
CA VAL A 9 -39.01 -32.97 -3.19
C VAL A 9 -37.50 -32.80 -3.03
N LEU A 10 -36.79 -33.78 -2.47
CA LEU A 10 -35.33 -33.72 -2.30
C LEU A 10 -34.59 -33.71 -3.65
N MET A 11 -35.03 -34.51 -4.63
CA MET A 11 -34.43 -34.51 -5.97
C MET A 11 -34.66 -33.18 -6.70
N MET A 12 -35.83 -32.54 -6.52
CA MET A 12 -36.15 -31.29 -7.21
C MET A 12 -35.29 -30.10 -6.75
N VAL A 13 -34.77 -30.13 -5.51
CA VAL A 13 -33.87 -29.09 -4.97
C VAL A 13 -32.44 -29.22 -5.53
N SER A 14 -32.00 -30.42 -5.92
CA SER A 14 -30.64 -30.66 -6.43
C SER A 14 -30.34 -30.11 -7.83
N LEU A 15 -31.35 -29.62 -8.56
CA LEU A 15 -31.19 -29.11 -9.93
C LEU A 15 -30.95 -27.58 -10.01
N PHE A 16 -31.02 -26.86 -8.89
CA PHE A 16 -30.77 -25.42 -8.86
C PHE A 16 -29.30 -25.12 -8.59
N SER A 17 -28.47 -25.19 -9.64
CA SER A 17 -27.12 -24.62 -9.58
C SER A 17 -27.19 -23.09 -9.71
N ILE A 18 -27.14 -22.39 -8.58
CA ILE A 18 -27.02 -20.93 -8.58
C ILE A 18 -25.56 -20.58 -8.92
N PRO A 19 -25.27 -19.91 -10.04
CA PRO A 19 -23.91 -19.48 -10.33
C PRO A 19 -23.46 -18.44 -9.31
N ALA A 20 -22.51 -18.79 -8.45
CA ALA A 20 -21.90 -17.86 -7.52
C ALA A 20 -21.01 -16.88 -8.30
N LYS A 21 -21.48 -15.64 -8.48
CA LYS A 21 -20.66 -14.55 -9.02
C LYS A 21 -19.79 -14.01 -7.89
N ALA A 22 -18.58 -14.55 -7.75
CA ALA A 22 -17.59 -13.97 -6.84
C ALA A 22 -17.16 -12.61 -7.38
N GLN A 23 -17.50 -11.53 -6.68
CA GLN A 23 -16.93 -10.21 -6.94
C GLN A 23 -15.51 -10.18 -6.34
N LEU A 24 -14.49 -10.30 -7.18
CA LEU A 24 -13.10 -10.12 -6.77
C LEU A 24 -12.86 -8.63 -6.53
N ASN A 25 -12.87 -8.21 -5.26
CA ASN A 25 -12.49 -6.85 -4.88
C ASN A 25 -10.97 -6.78 -4.66
N VAL A 26 -10.24 -6.37 -5.70
CA VAL A 26 -8.79 -6.16 -5.61
C VAL A 26 -8.54 -4.74 -5.08
N ASN A 27 -8.15 -4.63 -3.80
CA ASN A 27 -7.81 -3.36 -3.18
C ASN A 27 -6.36 -2.98 -3.52
N ILE A 28 -6.14 -1.98 -4.36
CA ILE A 28 -4.79 -1.52 -4.77
C ILE A 28 -4.51 -0.18 -4.11
N ASN A 29 -3.33 -0.02 -3.49
CA ASN A 29 -2.98 1.23 -2.79
C ASN A 29 -1.55 1.74 -3.06
N ILE A 30 -0.96 1.39 -4.22
CA ILE A 30 0.42 1.77 -4.60
C ILE A 30 0.71 3.25 -4.33
N GLY A 31 -0.15 4.18 -4.77
CA GLY A 31 0.06 5.63 -4.59
C GLY A 31 0.03 6.13 -3.13
N SER A 32 -0.44 5.31 -2.18
CA SER A 32 -0.42 5.63 -0.75
C SER A 32 0.86 5.14 -0.05
N GLN A 33 1.58 4.21 -0.67
CA GLN A 33 2.84 3.69 -0.14
C GLN A 33 3.92 4.79 -0.21
N PRO A 34 4.77 4.93 0.83
CA PRO A 34 5.86 5.88 0.85
C PRO A 34 6.99 5.45 -0.10
N LEU A 35 7.80 6.39 -0.57
CA LEU A 35 8.95 6.12 -1.43
C LEU A 35 9.99 5.18 -0.81
N TRP A 36 10.08 5.19 0.52
CA TRP A 36 10.94 4.27 1.25
C TRP A 36 10.34 2.87 1.41
N GLY A 37 9.07 2.65 1.04
CA GLY A 37 8.44 1.33 1.09
C GLY A 37 9.12 0.33 0.16
N PRO A 38 9.06 -0.98 0.45
CA PRO A 38 9.61 -2.02 -0.41
C PRO A 38 8.85 -2.15 -1.72
N THR A 39 9.55 -2.53 -2.77
CA THR A 39 8.94 -2.94 -4.03
C THR A 39 8.30 -4.34 -3.92
N GLY A 40 7.49 -4.73 -4.91
CA GLY A 40 6.86 -6.06 -4.99
C GLY A 40 5.43 -6.14 -4.47
N TYR A 41 4.84 -5.06 -3.96
CA TYR A 41 3.51 -5.06 -3.36
C TYR A 41 2.57 -4.04 -3.99
N ASP A 42 1.40 -4.50 -4.44
CA ASP A 42 0.34 -3.63 -4.97
C ASP A 42 -0.61 -3.12 -3.87
N HIS A 43 -0.61 -3.80 -2.71
CA HIS A 43 -1.39 -3.46 -1.54
C HIS A 43 -0.59 -3.66 -0.24
N VAL A 44 -0.61 -2.65 0.63
CA VAL A 44 0.00 -2.70 1.96
C VAL A 44 -0.89 -2.03 3.00
N ASP A 45 -1.23 -2.72 4.08
CA ASP A 45 -1.82 -2.11 5.28
C ASP A 45 -0.74 -1.54 6.20
N TYR A 46 0.24 -2.36 6.59
CA TYR A 46 1.30 -1.98 7.51
C TYR A 46 2.68 -2.40 7.00
N TYR A 47 3.69 -1.60 7.32
CA TYR A 47 5.07 -2.06 7.41
C TYR A 47 5.43 -2.29 8.87
N TYR A 48 5.96 -3.45 9.21
CA TYR A 48 6.72 -3.64 10.45
C TYR A 48 8.19 -3.34 10.19
N LEU A 49 8.80 -2.57 11.09
CA LEU A 49 10.18 -2.10 11.05
C LEU A 49 10.95 -2.80 12.19
N PRO A 50 11.66 -3.90 11.91
CA PRO A 50 12.28 -4.72 12.96
C PRO A 50 13.32 -3.97 13.77
N ASP A 51 14.14 -3.12 13.14
CA ASP A 51 15.23 -2.39 13.79
C ASP A 51 14.77 -1.50 14.94
N ILE A 52 13.59 -0.89 14.78
CA ILE A 52 12.99 0.04 15.76
C ILE A 52 11.72 -0.52 16.38
N GLU A 53 11.42 -1.79 16.13
CA GLU A 53 10.30 -2.54 16.69
C GLU A 53 8.96 -1.78 16.60
N SER A 54 8.74 -1.11 15.47
CA SER A 54 7.60 -0.22 15.24
C SER A 54 6.86 -0.59 13.97
N TYR A 55 5.64 -0.10 13.81
CA TYR A 55 4.86 -0.26 12.60
C TYR A 55 4.66 1.09 11.91
N TYR A 56 4.35 1.06 10.62
CA TYR A 56 3.86 2.20 9.86
C TYR A 56 2.58 1.81 9.15
N TYR A 57 1.48 2.46 9.50
CA TYR A 57 0.17 2.26 8.90
C TYR A 57 0.06 3.07 7.61
N VAL A 58 0.10 2.39 6.47
CA VAL A 58 0.19 3.00 5.13
C VAL A 58 -1.04 3.85 4.79
N PRO A 59 -2.29 3.37 4.96
CA PRO A 59 -3.49 4.16 4.62
C PRO A 59 -3.56 5.54 5.28
N ARG A 60 -3.10 5.68 6.54
CA ARG A 60 -3.13 6.95 7.27
C ARG A 60 -1.78 7.64 7.41
N LYS A 61 -0.69 7.02 6.93
CA LYS A 61 0.68 7.55 7.01
C LYS A 61 1.13 7.83 8.44
N GLN A 62 0.86 6.90 9.35
CA GLN A 62 1.17 7.03 10.77
C GLN A 62 2.09 5.91 11.23
N PHE A 63 3.12 6.25 12.00
CA PHE A 63 3.85 5.29 12.82
C PHE A 63 2.99 4.81 13.97
N VAL A 64 3.17 3.55 14.34
CA VAL A 64 2.58 2.91 15.51
C VAL A 64 3.70 2.29 16.31
N TYR A 65 3.95 2.79 17.51
CA TYR A 65 5.05 2.33 18.35
C TYR A 65 4.61 2.23 19.80
N LEU A 66 5.28 1.36 20.56
CA LEU A 66 5.01 1.20 21.97
C LEU A 66 5.66 2.36 22.75
N ASN A 67 4.88 3.04 23.59
CA ASN A 67 5.38 4.04 24.54
C ASN A 67 4.92 3.64 25.94
N GLY A 68 5.86 3.15 26.77
CA GLY A 68 5.50 2.44 28.00
C GLY A 68 4.69 1.18 27.67
N ASN A 69 3.41 1.18 28.06
CA ASN A 69 2.49 0.06 27.85
C ASN A 69 1.42 0.34 26.79
N GLU A 70 1.49 1.48 26.12
CA GLU A 70 0.45 1.92 25.18
C GLU A 70 0.97 2.02 23.74
N TRP A 71 0.09 1.71 22.79
CA TRP A 71 0.35 1.89 21.36
C TRP A 71 -0.01 3.31 20.94
N VAL A 72 1.01 4.07 20.55
CA VAL A 72 0.86 5.46 20.12
C VAL A 72 0.86 5.53 18.59
N PHE A 73 -0.09 6.27 18.04
CA PHE A 73 -0.16 6.60 16.61
C PHE A 73 0.36 8.02 16.40
N SER A 74 1.36 8.19 15.54
CA SER A 74 1.98 9.51 15.28
C SER A 74 2.44 9.64 13.84
N ASN A 75 2.47 10.85 13.31
CA ASN A 75 3.01 11.13 11.97
C ASN A 75 4.55 11.07 11.94
N SER A 76 5.19 10.99 13.11
CA SER A 76 6.65 10.91 13.26
C SER A 76 7.05 9.85 14.29
N LEU A 77 8.26 9.32 14.11
CA LEU A 77 8.90 8.46 15.09
C LEU A 77 9.26 9.23 16.36
N PRO A 78 9.30 8.57 17.54
CA PRO A 78 9.72 9.20 18.77
C PRO A 78 11.22 9.58 18.71
N PRO A 79 11.69 10.55 19.50
CA PRO A 79 13.08 11.02 19.45
C PRO A 79 14.14 9.92 19.55
N ARG A 80 13.86 8.87 20.33
CA ARG A 80 14.73 7.68 20.46
C ARG A 80 15.04 6.96 19.14
N TYR A 81 14.20 7.15 18.12
CA TYR A 81 14.37 6.59 16.77
C TYR A 81 14.58 7.68 15.72
N GLY A 82 14.91 8.91 16.12
CA GLY A 82 15.06 10.05 15.19
C GLY A 82 16.16 9.88 14.15
N ASN A 83 17.17 9.05 14.45
CA ASN A 83 18.28 8.75 13.54
C ASN A 83 18.03 7.52 12.65
N TYR A 84 16.84 6.91 12.72
CA TYR A 84 16.54 5.74 11.89
C TYR A 84 16.29 6.14 10.44
N ASP A 85 17.08 5.55 9.54
CA ASP A 85 16.93 5.78 8.11
C ASP A 85 15.88 4.82 7.51
N LEU A 86 14.70 5.39 7.22
CA LEU A 86 13.61 4.68 6.59
C LEU A 86 13.96 4.18 5.18
N TYR A 87 14.94 4.73 4.46
CA TYR A 87 15.28 4.22 3.12
C TYR A 87 16.15 2.96 3.18
N ASN A 88 16.89 2.77 4.26
CA ASN A 88 17.88 1.68 4.37
C ASN A 88 17.45 0.54 5.29
N GLY A 89 16.53 0.75 6.23
CA GLY A 89 16.10 -0.34 7.11
C GLY A 89 15.11 -1.30 6.45
N TYR A 90 15.14 -2.59 6.79
CA TYR A 90 14.21 -3.58 6.25
C TYR A 90 12.75 -3.34 6.70
N LYS A 91 11.79 -3.57 5.80
CA LYS A 91 10.34 -3.48 6.05
C LYS A 91 9.70 -4.83 5.79
N VAL A 92 8.91 -5.29 6.74
CA VAL A 92 8.03 -6.45 6.55
C VAL A 92 6.63 -5.95 6.23
N VAL A 93 6.06 -6.36 5.11
CA VAL A 93 4.66 -6.08 4.77
C VAL A 93 3.74 -6.98 5.60
N ILE A 94 2.77 -6.38 6.28
CA ILE A 94 1.76 -7.08 7.07
C ILE A 94 0.37 -6.55 6.70
N ASN A 95 -0.43 -7.41 6.08
CA ASN A 95 -1.82 -7.14 5.69
C ASN A 95 -2.75 -7.87 6.65
N SER A 96 -2.94 -7.28 7.84
CA SER A 96 -3.79 -7.82 8.90
C SER A 96 -4.35 -6.68 9.74
N PRO A 97 -5.58 -6.80 10.28
CA PRO A 97 -6.11 -5.80 11.19
C PRO A 97 -5.26 -5.67 12.46
N ARG A 98 -4.84 -4.45 12.79
CA ARG A 98 -4.14 -4.09 14.05
C ARG A 98 -2.97 -5.04 14.39
N PRO A 99 -1.97 -5.19 13.50
CA PRO A 99 -0.91 -6.19 13.67
C PRO A 99 -0.02 -5.91 14.88
N TYR A 100 0.05 -4.66 15.33
CA TYR A 100 0.74 -4.26 16.55
C TYR A 100 0.20 -4.96 17.82
N LEU A 101 -1.02 -5.49 17.82
CA LEU A 101 -1.51 -6.34 18.91
C LEU A 101 -0.78 -7.70 18.98
N ASN A 102 -0.20 -8.15 17.88
CA ASN A 102 0.61 -9.38 17.77
C ASN A 102 2.11 -9.11 17.91
N PHE A 103 2.49 -7.94 18.43
CA PHE A 103 3.88 -7.47 18.49
C PHE A 103 4.89 -8.48 19.04
N LYS A 104 4.53 -9.21 20.10
CA LYS A 104 5.44 -10.22 20.69
C LYS A 104 5.82 -11.30 19.67
N SER A 105 4.86 -11.75 18.86
CA SER A 105 5.07 -12.74 17.81
C SER A 105 5.87 -12.15 16.65
N ASP A 106 5.47 -10.97 16.16
CA ASP A 106 6.15 -10.29 15.04
C ASP A 106 7.62 -10.00 15.37
N LYS A 107 7.90 -9.52 16.58
CA LYS A 107 9.25 -9.25 17.08
C LYS A 107 10.15 -10.47 16.98
N ILE A 108 9.67 -11.65 17.36
CA ILE A 108 10.43 -12.90 17.29
C ILE A 108 10.55 -13.35 15.83
N LYS A 109 9.42 -13.43 15.12
CA LYS A 109 9.32 -13.94 13.75
C LYS A 109 10.20 -13.17 12.77
N TYR A 110 10.31 -11.86 12.95
CA TYR A 110 11.01 -10.96 12.03
C TYR A 110 12.35 -10.45 12.57
N ALA A 111 12.82 -10.96 13.72
CA ALA A 111 14.12 -10.60 14.30
C ALA A 111 15.28 -10.78 13.32
N LYS A 112 15.22 -11.82 12.47
CA LYS A 112 16.24 -12.14 11.46
C LYS A 112 16.46 -11.05 10.41
N TYR A 113 15.55 -10.10 10.27
CA TYR A 113 15.66 -9.01 9.31
C TYR A 113 16.28 -7.74 9.91
N LYS A 114 16.55 -7.71 11.22
CA LYS A 114 17.25 -6.59 11.85
C LYS A 114 18.63 -6.39 11.22
N GLY A 115 18.97 -5.15 10.91
CA GLY A 115 20.22 -4.75 10.27
C GLY A 115 20.32 -5.04 8.77
N ASN A 116 19.31 -5.68 8.16
CA ASN A 116 19.29 -5.91 6.71
C ASN A 116 19.01 -4.58 5.98
N LYS A 117 19.84 -4.28 4.97
CA LYS A 117 19.76 -3.05 4.17
C LYS A 117 19.62 -3.28 2.66
N ASP A 118 19.46 -4.52 2.25
CA ASP A 118 19.48 -4.91 0.82
C ASP A 118 18.09 -4.81 0.16
N GLN A 119 17.09 -4.33 0.89
CA GLN A 119 15.72 -4.29 0.39
C GLN A 119 15.52 -3.14 -0.60
N PHE A 120 15.13 -3.50 -1.82
CA PHE A 120 14.89 -2.53 -2.88
C PHE A 120 13.59 -1.74 -2.66
N VAL A 121 13.69 -0.41 -2.66
CA VAL A 121 12.61 0.51 -2.31
C VAL A 121 11.95 1.16 -3.53
N ILE A 122 10.71 1.62 -3.34
CA ILE A 122 9.88 2.25 -4.36
C ILE A 122 10.59 3.43 -5.04
N ARG A 123 11.29 4.27 -4.28
CA ARG A 123 12.04 5.44 -4.80
C ARG A 123 12.95 5.08 -5.98
N ASP A 124 13.63 3.94 -5.86
CA ASP A 124 14.71 3.54 -6.77
C ASP A 124 14.18 2.67 -7.92
N SER A 125 12.88 2.34 -7.90
CA SER A 125 12.24 1.51 -8.90
C SER A 125 12.07 2.24 -10.23
N ARG A 126 12.25 1.50 -11.32
CA ARG A 126 11.94 1.93 -12.70
C ARG A 126 10.63 1.34 -13.21
N ASP A 127 9.91 0.60 -12.37
CA ASP A 127 8.60 0.07 -12.73
C ASP A 127 7.59 1.22 -12.73
N SER A 128 6.97 1.43 -13.89
CA SER A 128 5.98 2.47 -14.14
C SER A 128 4.81 2.47 -13.15
N LYS A 129 4.49 1.33 -12.52
CA LYS A 129 3.40 1.28 -11.53
C LYS A 129 3.68 2.15 -10.31
N TYR A 130 4.96 2.39 -9.97
CA TYR A 130 5.35 3.21 -8.82
C TYR A 130 5.40 4.71 -9.11
N TYR A 131 5.27 5.10 -10.38
CA TYR A 131 5.36 6.52 -10.77
C TYR A 131 4.17 7.35 -10.26
N VAL A 132 3.09 6.67 -9.84
CA VAL A 132 1.95 7.27 -9.12
C VAL A 132 2.32 7.73 -7.71
N VAL A 133 3.40 7.21 -7.11
CA VAL A 133 3.82 7.56 -5.76
C VAL A 133 4.34 8.99 -5.75
N LYS A 134 3.77 9.83 -4.88
CA LYS A 134 4.16 11.24 -4.79
C LYS A 134 5.65 11.39 -4.48
N GLY A 135 6.36 12.14 -5.32
CA GLY A 135 7.80 12.41 -5.18
C GLY A 135 8.70 11.35 -5.84
N HIS A 136 8.14 10.40 -6.59
CA HIS A 136 8.94 9.43 -7.33
C HIS A 136 9.82 10.13 -8.40
N PRO A 137 11.12 9.81 -8.53
CA PRO A 137 12.05 10.54 -9.40
C PRO A 137 11.64 10.60 -10.88
N HIS A 138 11.04 9.52 -11.40
CA HIS A 138 10.57 9.47 -12.79
C HIS A 138 9.28 10.27 -13.04
N GLY A 139 8.59 10.74 -11.99
CA GLY A 139 7.32 11.46 -12.09
C GLY A 139 6.19 10.65 -12.70
N MET A 140 4.95 11.12 -12.54
CA MET A 140 3.78 10.41 -13.08
C MET A 140 3.62 10.65 -14.59
N PRO A 141 3.39 9.61 -15.43
CA PRO A 141 3.18 9.79 -16.85
C PRO A 141 1.97 10.71 -17.15
N PRO A 142 2.06 11.62 -18.14
CA PRO A 142 1.01 12.62 -18.43
C PRO A 142 -0.40 12.01 -18.65
N GLY A 143 -0.48 10.79 -19.18
CA GLY A 143 -1.75 10.08 -19.42
C GLY A 143 -2.37 9.41 -18.18
N GLN A 144 -1.57 9.08 -17.17
CA GLN A 144 -2.05 8.48 -15.93
C GLN A 144 -2.50 9.56 -14.92
N ALA A 145 -1.85 10.72 -14.93
CA ALA A 145 -2.22 11.85 -14.09
C ALA A 145 -3.69 12.28 -14.29
N LYS A 146 -4.18 12.30 -15.53
CA LYS A 146 -5.59 12.59 -15.84
C LYS A 146 -6.58 11.59 -15.24
N LYS A 147 -6.22 10.30 -15.12
CA LYS A 147 -7.12 9.28 -14.56
C LYS A 147 -7.21 9.35 -13.03
N ILE A 148 -6.13 9.77 -12.37
CA ILE A 148 -6.05 9.84 -10.91
C ILE A 148 -6.61 11.16 -10.37
N TYR A 149 -6.32 12.30 -11.04
CA TYR A 149 -6.82 13.62 -10.63
C TYR A 149 -8.14 14.04 -11.30
N GLY A 150 -8.50 13.43 -12.44
CA GLY A 150 -9.67 13.84 -13.23
C GLY A 150 -11.03 13.42 -12.69
N LYS A 151 -11.11 12.77 -11.52
CA LYS A 151 -12.39 12.40 -10.87
C LYS A 151 -12.92 13.46 -9.90
N GLN A 152 -12.26 14.62 -9.82
CA GLN A 152 -12.73 15.76 -9.03
C GLN A 152 -12.81 17.00 -9.92
N ASN A 153 -14.04 17.50 -10.09
CA ASN A 153 -14.45 18.77 -10.69
C ASN A 153 -14.61 18.83 -12.22
N ASN A 154 -15.89 18.80 -12.63
CA ASN A 154 -16.42 19.68 -13.66
C ASN A 154 -16.13 21.14 -13.25
N GLY A 155 -15.02 21.69 -13.75
CA GLY A 155 -14.67 23.09 -13.56
C GLY A 155 -13.93 23.60 -14.78
N LYS A 156 -14.62 24.39 -15.61
CA LYS A 156 -14.03 25.17 -16.70
C LYS A 156 -12.82 25.96 -16.17
N GLY A 157 -11.63 25.65 -16.66
CA GLY A 157 -10.42 26.44 -16.41
C GLY A 157 -9.64 26.60 -17.70
N HIS A 158 -9.74 27.77 -18.34
CA HIS A 158 -8.84 28.20 -19.39
C HIS A 158 -7.46 28.48 -18.78
N GLY A 159 -6.40 27.91 -19.36
CA GLY A 159 -5.02 28.16 -18.96
C GLY A 159 -4.11 28.18 -20.17
N ASN A 160 -3.87 29.38 -20.71
CA ASN A 160 -2.86 29.64 -21.73
C ASN A 160 -1.46 29.39 -21.14
N GLY A 161 -0.69 28.50 -21.77
CA GLY A 161 0.72 28.29 -21.47
C GLY A 161 1.56 28.45 -22.74
N LYS A 162 2.01 29.68 -23.03
CA LYS A 162 3.05 29.96 -24.03
C LYS A 162 4.38 29.42 -23.50
N GLY A 163 4.88 28.33 -24.07
CA GLY A 163 6.26 27.89 -23.89
C GLY A 163 7.17 28.59 -24.90
N HIS A 164 8.07 29.45 -24.43
CA HIS A 164 9.20 29.95 -25.22
C HIS A 164 10.26 28.84 -25.32
N GLY A 165 10.55 28.40 -26.54
CA GLY A 165 11.71 27.57 -26.84
C GLY A 165 12.91 28.46 -27.11
N ASN A 166 13.91 28.41 -26.24
CA ASN A 166 15.20 29.04 -26.50
C ASN A 166 15.92 28.29 -27.63
N GLY A 167 16.37 29.09 -28.60
CA GLY A 167 17.12 28.65 -29.76
C GLY A 167 18.47 28.03 -29.39
N LYS A 168 18.85 27.06 -30.20
CA LYS A 168 20.22 26.56 -30.32
C LYS A 168 21.04 27.65 -31.00
N GLU A 169 22.22 27.95 -30.45
CA GLU A 169 23.33 28.47 -31.25
C GLU A 169 24.49 27.49 -31.12
N LYS A 170 24.84 26.91 -32.27
CA LYS A 170 26.18 26.47 -32.62
C LYS A 170 26.63 27.46 -33.68
N ASP A 171 27.67 28.23 -33.39
CA ASP A 171 28.95 28.29 -34.10
C ASP A 171 29.80 29.43 -33.50
#